data_AF-A0A497C7F6-F1
#
_entry.id   AF-A0A497C7F6-F1
#
_cell.length_a   1.000
_cell.length_b   1.000
_cell.length_c   1.000
_cell.angle_alpha   90.00
_cell.angle_beta   90.00
_cell.angle_gamma   90.00
#
_symmetry.space_group_name_H-M   'P 1'
#
loop_
_entity.id
_entity.type
_entity.pdbx_description
1 polymer ?
#
loop_
_entity_poly.entity_id
_entity_poly.type
_entity_poly.pdbx_seq_one_letter_code
_entity_poly.pdbx_strand_id
1 'polypeptide(L)' 'HPVFSGPVIKRLTKAPLTRIMTTASIPIPAQKLAKLREHCEVDVLDIAALLGEVIRRAHEGRSVGEMFDE' A
#
# COMPACT_ATOMS: atom_id res chain seq x y z
N HIS A 1 3.01 -2.32 2.76
CA HIS A 1 2.84 -1.18 3.68
C HIS A 1 3.95 -0.14 3.47
N PRO A 2 3.63 1.07 2.99
CA PRO A 2 4.62 2.06 2.59
C PRO A 2 5.14 2.91 3.78
N VAL A 3 5.78 2.26 4.75
CA VAL A 3 6.33 2.96 5.94
C VAL A 3 7.35 4.04 5.54
N PHE A 4 8.17 3.74 4.53
CA PHE A 4 9.15 4.64 3.94
C PHE A 4 9.94 5.52 4.96
N SER A 5 10.48 4.89 6.00
CA SER A 5 11.22 5.54 7.08
C SER A 5 12.70 5.79 6.74
N GLY A 6 13.30 6.75 7.44
CA GLY A 6 14.73 7.05 7.35
C GLY A 6 15.21 7.35 5.91
N PRO A 7 16.34 6.76 5.47
CA PRO A 7 16.97 7.10 4.19
C PRO A 7 16.34 6.40 2.98
N VAL A 8 15.23 5.68 3.14
CA VAL A 8 14.74 4.75 2.12
C VAL A 8 14.34 5.44 0.81
N ILE A 9 13.77 6.64 0.85
CA ILE A 9 13.44 7.39 -0.39
C ILE A 9 14.71 7.60 -1.22
N LYS A 10 15.82 8.03 -0.58
CA LYS A 10 17.11 8.21 -1.26
C LYS A 10 17.69 6.89 -1.80
N ARG A 11 17.39 5.76 -1.18
CA ARG A 11 17.85 4.44 -1.64
C ARG A 11 17.04 3.96 -2.83
N LEU A 12 15.71 4.10 -2.76
CA LEU A 12 14.80 3.69 -3.82
C LEU A 12 15.01 4.51 -5.10
N THR A 13 15.23 5.82 -4.99
CA THR A 13 15.49 6.66 -6.17
C THR A 13 16.84 6.42 -6.84
N LYS A 14 17.77 5.75 -6.16
CA LYS A 14 19.07 5.35 -6.72
C LYS A 14 19.11 3.91 -7.21
N ALA A 15 18.12 3.11 -6.85
CA ALA A 15 18.04 1.72 -7.26
C ALA A 15 17.54 1.64 -8.71
N PRO A 16 17.99 0.66 -9.51
CA PRO A 16 17.51 0.46 -10.87
C PRO A 16 16.13 -0.23 -10.87
N LEU A 17 15.13 0.43 -10.28
CA LEU A 17 13.77 -0.06 -10.18
C LEU A 17 12.92 0.50 -11.32
N THR A 18 12.09 -0.34 -11.92
CA THR A 18 11.10 0.10 -12.92
C THR A 18 9.78 0.51 -12.26
N ARG A 19 9.38 -0.22 -11.21
CA ARG A 19 8.09 -0.01 -10.52
C ARG A 19 8.18 -0.35 -9.04
N ILE A 20 7.42 0.40 -8.23
CA ILE A 20 7.12 0.12 -6.83
C ILE A 20 5.61 -0.08 -6.70
N MET A 21 5.19 -1.23 -6.16
CA MET A 21 3.79 -1.51 -5.82
C MET A 21 3.63 -1.63 -4.30
N THR A 22 2.63 -0.94 -3.74
CA THR A 22 2.31 -0.99 -2.31
C THR A 22 0.82 -0.75 -2.11
N THR A 23 0.32 -0.82 -0.88
CA THR A 23 -1.08 -0.54 -0.55
C THR A 23 -1.25 0.81 0.12
N ALA A 24 -2.46 1.35 0.10
CA ALA A 24 -2.86 2.57 0.80
C ALA A 24 -2.96 2.41 2.34
N SER A 25 -2.42 1.33 2.91
CA SER A 25 -2.49 1.02 4.35
C SER A 25 -1.85 2.07 5.26
N ILE A 26 -0.95 2.89 4.72
CA ILE A 26 -0.28 3.98 5.42
C ILE A 26 -0.25 5.18 4.47
N PRO A 27 -0.67 6.39 4.91
CA PRO A 27 -0.57 7.59 4.09
C PRO A 27 0.88 7.89 3.72
N ILE A 28 1.16 8.09 2.43
CA ILE A 28 2.48 8.52 1.95
C ILE A 28 2.45 10.05 1.81
N PRO A 29 3.35 10.81 2.47
CA PRO A 29 3.45 12.24 2.27
C PRO A 29 3.68 12.59 0.78
N ALA A 30 2.96 13.58 0.27
CA ALA A 30 2.99 13.95 -1.15
C ALA A 30 4.42 14.20 -1.67
N GLN A 31 5.28 14.84 -0.86
CA GLN A 31 6.68 15.10 -1.21
C GLN A 31 7.50 13.81 -1.41
N LYS A 32 7.24 12.76 -0.62
CA LYS A 32 7.93 11.46 -0.77
C LYS A 32 7.43 10.74 -2.02
N LEU A 33 6.13 10.77 -2.28
CA LEU A 33 5.52 10.13 -3.44
C LEU A 33 5.97 10.78 -4.74
N ALA A 34 6.01 12.12 -4.79
CA ALA A 34 6.53 12.86 -5.94
C ALA A 34 7.98 12.46 -6.27
N LYS A 35 8.87 12.46 -5.26
CA LYS A 35 10.26 12.02 -5.44
C LYS A 35 10.36 10.60 -5.98
N LEU A 36 9.55 9.65 -5.52
CA LEU A 36 9.61 8.29 -6.05
C LEU A 36 9.14 8.24 -7.51
N ARG A 37 8.08 8.99 -7.85
CA ARG A 37 7.49 9.05 -9.20
C ARG A 37 8.37 9.75 -10.24
N GLU A 38 9.31 10.58 -9.82
CA GLU A 38 10.35 11.14 -10.69
C GLU A 38 11.33 10.07 -11.20
N HIS A 39 11.45 8.93 -10.50
CA HIS A 39 12.47 7.91 -10.77
C HIS A 39 11.92 6.56 -11.24
N CYS A 40 10.70 6.18 -10.83
CA CYS A 40 10.06 4.92 -11.22
C CYS A 40 8.54 5.02 -11.12
N GLU A 41 7.82 4.07 -11.71
CA GLU A 41 6.37 3.99 -11.54
C GLU A 41 6.02 3.64 -10.09
N VAL A 42 4.97 4.25 -9.54
CA VAL A 42 4.52 3.98 -8.17
C VAL A 42 3.03 3.77 -8.13
N ASP A 43 2.63 2.51 -7.94
CA ASP A 43 1.25 2.08 -7.78
C ASP A 43 0.92 1.91 -6.30
N VAL A 44 -0.10 2.65 -5.86
CA VAL A 44 -0.67 2.54 -4.51
C VAL A 44 -2.03 1.88 -4.64
N LEU A 45 -2.09 0.59 -4.33
CA LEU A 45 -3.29 -0.23 -4.39
C LEU A 45 -4.24 0.16 -3.26
N ASP A 46 -5.47 0.48 -3.63
CA ASP A 46 -6.54 0.67 -2.65
C ASP A 46 -6.96 -0.67 -2.06
N ILE A 47 -7.08 -0.72 -0.74
CA ILE A 47 -7.53 -1.88 0.02
C ILE A 47 -8.76 -1.55 0.89
N ALA A 48 -9.35 -0.36 0.72
CA ALA A 48 -10.49 0.09 1.51
C ALA A 48 -11.71 -0.83 1.36
N ALA A 49 -12.01 -1.29 0.13
CA ALA A 49 -13.11 -2.22 -0.11
C ALA A 49 -12.92 -3.56 0.63
N LEU A 50 -11.70 -4.11 0.63
CA LEU A 50 -11.36 -5.32 1.36
C LEU A 50 -11.57 -5.14 2.88
N LEU A 51 -11.05 -4.05 3.44
CA LEU A 51 -11.20 -3.73 4.87
C LEU A 51 -12.66 -3.46 5.25
N GLY A 52 -13.43 -2.79 4.38
CA GLY A 52 -14.85 -2.55 4.58
C GLY A 52 -15.66 -3.84 4.64
N GLU A 53 -15.35 -4.80 3.77
CA GLU A 53 -16.00 -6.12 3.80
C GLU A 53 -15.65 -6.92 5.06
N VAL A 54 -14.40 -6.84 5.54
CA VAL A 54 -14.00 -7.45 6.82
C VAL A 54 -14.80 -6.86 7.99
N ILE A 55 -14.91 -5.52 8.06
CA ILE A 55 -15.70 -4.85 9.11
C ILE A 55 -17.16 -5.29 9.05
N ARG A 56 -17.74 -5.34 7.85
CA ARG A 56 -19.14 -5.76 7.64
C ARG A 56 -19.37 -7.21 8.08
N ARG A 57 -18.49 -8.14 7.68
CA ARG A 57 -18.57 -9.56 8.09
C ARG A 57 -18.46 -9.73 9.60
N ALA A 58 -17.50 -9.05 10.23
CA ALA A 58 -17.33 -9.06 11.68
C ALA A 58 -18.58 -8.52 12.40
N HIS A 59 -19.18 -7.45 11.88
CA HIS A 59 -20.42 -6.88 12.42
C HIS A 59 -21.63 -7.83 12.27
N GLU A 60 -21.75 -8.51 11.13
CA GLU A 60 -22.83 -9.46 10.83
C GLU A 60 -22.62 -10.86 11.44
N GLY A 61 -21.49 -11.11 12.12
CA GLY A 61 -21.14 -12.44 12.66
C GLY A 61 -20.87 -13.50 11.58
N ARG A 62 -20.50 -13.08 10.37
CA ARG A 62 -20.13 -13.97 9.26
C ARG A 62 -18.63 -14.25 9.27
N SER A 63 -18.24 -15.41 8.73
CA SER A 63 -16.82 -15.78 8.64
C SER A 63 -16.04 -14.77 7.79
N VAL A 64 -14.98 -14.20 8.35
CA VAL A 64 -14.00 -13.39 7.59
C VAL A 64 -13.10 -14.31 6.76
N GLY A 65 -12.85 -15.54 7.22
CA GLY A 65 -12.00 -16.53 6.51
C GLY A 65 -12.53 -16.86 5.12
N GLU A 66 -13.85 -16.84 4.90
CA GLU A 66 -14.47 -17.02 3.57
C GLU A 66 -14.05 -15.98 2.52
N MET A 67 -13.41 -14.87 2.91
CA MET A 67 -12.84 -13.90 1.98
C MET A 67 -11.50 -14.34 1.37
N PHE A 68 -10.90 -15.39 1.92
CA PHE A 68 -9.60 -15.90 1.53
C PHE A 68 -9.77 -17.33 1.01
N ASP A 69 -9.04 -17.68 -0.04
CA ASP A 69 -8.96 -19.05 -0.57
C ASP A 69 -8.05 -19.90 0.35
N GLU A 70 -8.48 -20.13 1.59
CA GLU A 70 -7.80 -20.99 2.58
C GLU A 70 -8.41 -22.39 2.67
#